data_AF-A0A363NW65-F1
#
_entry.id   AF-A0A363NW65-F1
#
_cell.length_a   1.000
_cell.length_b   1.000
_cell.length_c   1.000
_cell.angle_alpha   90.00
_cell.angle_beta   90.00
_cell.angle_gamma   90.00
#
_symmetry.space_group_name_H-M   'P 1'
#
loop_
_entity.id
_entity.type
_entity.pdbx_description
1 polymer ?
#
loop_
_entity_poly.entity_id
_entity_poly.type
_entity_poly.pdbx_seq_one_letter_code
_entity_poly.pdbx_strand_id
1 'polypeptide(L)' 'MPKETKAGLYQGVIEKDANGNYFCGPYLLDYQTVEAYFKLGDRVSLKSIIKNTSRMSMETYPQKSIKFSFATENHDND' A
#
# COMPACT_ATOMS: atom_id res chain seq x y z
N MET A 1 21.59 -4.09 18.29
CA MET A 1 21.71 -3.76 16.85
C MET A 1 20.32 -3.88 16.25
N PRO A 2 19.60 -2.77 15.98
CA PRO A 2 18.31 -2.86 15.31
C PRO A 2 18.58 -3.32 13.88
N LYS A 3 18.24 -4.58 13.58
CA LYS A 3 18.21 -5.07 12.21
C LYS A 3 17.20 -4.17 11.50
N GLU A 4 17.69 -3.28 10.63
CA GLU A 4 16.87 -2.61 9.62
C GLU A 4 16.12 -3.71 8.88
N THR A 5 14.91 -3.98 9.33
CA THR A 5 14.14 -5.11 8.83
C THR A 5 13.65 -4.64 7.49
N LYS A 6 14.27 -5.15 6.43
CA LYS A 6 14.07 -4.82 5.02
C LYS A 6 12.66 -5.24 4.51
N ALA A 7 11.63 -5.05 5.32
CA ALA A 7 10.23 -5.15 4.94
C ALA A 7 9.70 -3.72 4.87
N GLY A 8 8.93 -3.37 3.84
CA GLY A 8 8.53 -1.99 3.56
C GLY A 8 7.87 -1.28 4.75
N LEU A 9 7.82 0.06 4.68
CA LEU A 9 7.30 0.98 5.70
C LEU A 9 5.99 0.55 6.35
N TYR A 10 5.11 -0.10 5.59
CA TYR A 10 3.85 -0.64 6.08
C TYR A 10 3.47 -1.90 5.30
N GLN A 11 2.79 -2.85 5.93
CA GLN A 11 2.24 -4.03 5.29
C GLN A 11 0.78 -4.21 5.68
N GLY A 12 -0.06 -4.50 4.71
CA GLY A 12 -1.49 -4.71 4.92
C GLY A 12 -2.16 -5.37 3.73
N VAL A 13 -3.46 -5.59 3.83
CA VAL A 13 -4.26 -6.17 2.75
C VAL A 13 -4.90 -5.04 1.94
N ILE A 14 -5.04 -5.25 0.64
CA ILE A 14 -5.75 -4.32 -0.23
C ILE A 14 -7.26 -4.47 0.00
N GLU A 15 -7.88 -3.39 0.44
CA GLU A 15 -9.32 -3.26 0.61
C GLU A 15 -9.85 -2.20 -0.34
N LYS A 16 -11.17 -2.20 -0.58
CA LYS A 16 -11.84 -1.23 -1.45
C LYS A 16 -13.02 -0.64 -0.70
N ASP A 17 -13.10 0.69 -0.69
CA ASP A 17 -14.21 1.37 -0.04
C ASP A 17 -15.44 1.43 -0.95
N ALA A 18 -16.57 1.89 -0.41
CA ALA A 18 -17.83 1.98 -1.14
C ALA A 18 -17.77 2.89 -2.38
N ASN A 19 -16.86 3.85 -2.43
CA ASN A 19 -16.62 4.73 -3.58
C ASN A 19 -15.66 4.11 -4.61
N GLY A 20 -15.15 2.92 -4.32
CA GLY A 20 -14.27 2.18 -5.22
C GLY A 20 -12.80 2.56 -5.16
N ASN A 21 -12.33 3.28 -4.12
CA ASN A 21 -10.89 3.49 -3.96
C ASN A 21 -10.25 2.31 -3.24
N TYR A 22 -9.06 1.94 -3.71
CA TYR A 22 -8.25 0.93 -3.04
C TYR A 22 -7.43 1.56 -1.93
N PHE A 23 -7.44 0.95 -0.75
CA PHE A 23 -6.69 1.39 0.40
C PHE A 23 -6.07 0.20 1.13
N CYS A 24 -5.07 0.48 1.93
CA CYS A 24 -4.35 -0.49 2.75
C CYS A 24 -4.14 0.13 4.13
N GLY A 25 -4.96 -0.30 5.09
CA GLY A 25 -5.04 0.35 6.40
C GLY A 25 -5.38 1.85 6.26
N PRO A 26 -4.56 2.77 6.81
CA PRO A 26 -4.82 4.20 6.72
C PRO A 26 -4.34 4.85 5.41
N TYR A 27 -3.74 4.09 4.49
CA TYR A 27 -3.08 4.61 3.29
C TYR A 27 -3.89 4.33 2.03
N LEU A 28 -4.11 5.36 1.21
CA LEU A 28 -4.71 5.20 -0.11
C LEU A 28 -3.71 4.55 -1.07
N LEU A 29 -4.15 3.55 -1.84
CA LEU A 29 -3.34 2.94 -2.89
C LEU A 29 -3.65 3.56 -4.23
N ASP A 30 -2.65 3.56 -5.10
CA ASP A 30 -2.82 4.03 -6.46
C ASP A 30 -3.67 3.05 -7.27
N TYR A 31 -4.84 3.52 -7.74
CA TYR A 31 -5.83 2.68 -8.42
C TYR A 31 -5.27 1.97 -9.65
N GLN A 32 -4.53 2.68 -10.49
CA GLN A 32 -3.95 2.10 -11.70
C GLN A 32 -2.95 1.01 -11.36
N THR A 33 -2.15 1.23 -10.32
CA THR A 33 -1.17 0.25 -9.85
C THR A 33 -1.87 -1.00 -9.30
N VAL A 34 -2.92 -0.82 -8.50
CA VAL A 34 -3.71 -1.95 -7.98
C VAL A 34 -4.33 -2.72 -9.14
N GLU A 35 -5.10 -2.11 -10.02
CA GLU A 35 -5.77 -2.82 -11.12
C GLU A 35 -4.80 -3.51 -12.09
N ALA A 36 -3.61 -2.93 -12.32
CA ALA A 36 -2.64 -3.48 -13.25
C ALA A 36 -1.88 -4.69 -12.68
N TYR A 37 -1.60 -4.72 -11.38
CA TYR A 37 -0.66 -5.68 -10.77
C TYR A 37 -1.20 -6.44 -9.55
N PHE A 38 -2.27 -5.97 -8.92
CA PHE A 38 -2.80 -6.49 -7.66
C PHE A 38 -4.32 -6.67 -7.70
N LYS A 39 -4.90 -7.25 -6.64
CA LYS A 39 -6.33 -7.42 -6.50
C LYS A 39 -6.78 -7.15 -5.07
N LEU A 40 -8.09 -6.96 -4.91
CA LEU A 40 -8.70 -6.89 -3.59
C LEU A 40 -8.43 -8.20 -2.82
N GLY A 41 -7.96 -8.09 -1.58
CA GLY A 41 -7.56 -9.23 -0.75
C GLY A 41 -6.07 -9.59 -0.86
N ASP A 42 -5.32 -9.02 -1.80
CA ASP A 42 -3.87 -9.23 -1.86
C ASP A 42 -3.15 -8.50 -0.72
N ARG A 43 -2.12 -9.15 -0.16
CA ARG A 43 -1.27 -8.53 0.86
C ARG A 43 -0.14 -7.78 0.18
N VAL A 44 0.01 -6.50 0.50
CA VAL A 44 1.02 -5.61 -0.07
C VAL A 44 1.88 -4.95 1.00
N SER A 45 3.13 -4.66 0.64
CA SER A 45 4.10 -3.92 1.41
C SER A 45 4.35 -2.57 0.76
N LEU A 46 3.96 -1.50 1.46
CA LEU A 46 4.18 -0.12 1.06
C LEU A 46 5.66 0.21 1.26
N LYS A 47 6.35 0.53 0.18
CA LYS A 47 7.75 0.95 0.19
C LYS A 47 7.89 2.46 0.33
N SER A 48 6.85 3.21 -0.01
CA SER A 48 6.84 4.67 0.10
C SER A 48 5.46 5.18 0.45
N ILE A 49 5.39 6.00 1.50
CA ILE A 49 4.19 6.71 1.90
C ILE A 49 4.44 8.18 1.58
N ILE A 50 3.55 8.78 0.79
CA ILE A 50 3.59 10.18 0.42
C ILE A 50 2.33 10.88 0.92
N LYS A 51 2.44 12.19 1.18
CA LYS A 51 1.27 12.99 1.51
C LYS A 51 0.33 13.01 0.30
N ASN A 52 -0.95 12.74 0.54
CA ASN A 52 -1.94 12.83 -0.52
C ASN A 52 -2.13 14.30 -0.89
N THR A 53 -1.73 14.69 -2.10
CA THR A 53 -1.92 16.06 -2.60
C THR A 53 -3.30 16.26 -3.21
N SER A 54 -4.10 15.20 -3.37
CA SER A 54 -5.45 15.30 -3.92
C SER A 54 -6.42 15.87 -2.90
N ARG A 55 -6.88 17.10 -3.14
CA ARG A 55 -7.80 17.83 -2.26
C ARG A 55 -9.08 17.05 -1.95
N MET A 56 -9.58 16.21 -2.87
CA MET A 56 -10.82 15.44 -2.69
C MET A 56 -10.69 14.23 -1.77
N SER A 57 -9.52 13.60 -1.72
CA SER A 57 -9.31 12.38 -0.92
C SER A 57 -8.38 12.61 0.25
N MET A 58 -7.82 13.82 0.42
CA MET A 58 -6.95 14.17 1.55
C MET A 58 -7.70 14.18 2.88
N GLU A 59 -9.01 14.49 2.87
CA GLU A 59 -9.83 14.49 4.08
C GLU A 59 -10.02 13.08 4.65
N THR A 60 -10.25 12.08 3.79
CA THR A 60 -10.40 10.68 4.18
C THR A 60 -9.05 9.96 4.29
N TYR A 61 -8.15 10.21 3.34
CA TYR A 61 -6.84 9.61 3.22
C TYR A 61 -5.76 10.69 3.09
N PRO A 62 -5.22 11.21 4.20
CA PRO A 62 -4.21 12.26 4.18
C PRO A 62 -2.88 11.80 3.57
N GLN A 63 -2.67 10.49 3.47
CA GLN A 63 -1.47 9.86 2.94
C GLN A 63 -1.83 8.76 1.94
N LYS A 64 -1.05 8.68 0.86
CA LYS A 64 -1.18 7.63 -0.17
C LYS A 64 0.16 6.93 -0.40
N SER A 65 0.11 5.70 -0.90
CA SER A 65 1.27 4.97 -1.38
C SER A 65 1.14 4.75 -2.88
N ILE A 66 2.18 5.16 -3.62
CA ILE A 66 2.32 4.90 -5.06
C ILE A 66 3.33 3.81 -5.35
N LYS A 67 4.15 3.43 -4.36
CA LYS A 67 5.18 2.39 -4.49
C LYS A 67 4.93 1.34 -3.44
N PHE A 68 4.37 0.23 -3.87
CA PHE A 68 4.13 -0.94 -3.06
C PHE A 68 4.41 -2.21 -3.87
N SER A 69 4.64 -3.31 -3.17
CA SER A 69 4.95 -4.62 -3.77
C SER A 69 4.18 -5.69 -3.02
N PHE A 70 4.06 -6.90 -3.57
CA PHE A 70 3.46 -8.01 -2.82
C PHE A 70 4.21 -8.21 -1.51
N ALA A 71 3.47 -8.33 -0.42
CA ALA A 71 4.00 -8.78 0.86
C ALA A 71 4.17 -10.30 0.79
N THR A 72 5.06 -10.75 -0.11
CA THR A 72 5.63 -12.08 -0.02
C THR A 72 6.61 -12.05 1.14
N GLU A 73 6.45 -12.96 2.11
CA GLU A 73 7.58 -13.35 2.94
C GLU A 73 8.58 -13.99 1.99
N ASN A 74 9.51 -13.18 1.45
CA ASN A 74 10.67 -13.72 0.78
C ASN A 74 11.51 -14.41 1.85
N HIS A 75 11.19 -15.70 2.01
CA HIS A 75 12.07 -16.75 2.43
C HIS A 75 13.28 -16.68 1.49
N ASP A 76 14.26 -15.87 1.89
CA ASP A 76 15.59 -15.78 1.32
C ASP A 76 16.22 -17.17 1.49
N ASN A 77 16.09 -18.01 0.47
CA ASN A 77 16.93 -19.19 0.27
C ASN A 77 17.52 -19.07 -1.14
N ASP A 78 18.69 -18.46 -1.23
CA ASP A 78 19.75 -18.85 -2.16
C ASP A 78 21.09 -18.80 -1.41
#